data_AF-A0A9R0VME9-F1
#
_entry.id   AF-A0A9R0VME9-F1
#
_cell.length_a   1.000
_cell.length_b   1.000
_cell.length_c   1.000
_cell.angle_alpha   90.00
_cell.angle_beta   90.00
_cell.angle_gamma   90.00
#
_symmetry.space_group_name_H-M   'P 1'
#
loop_
_entity.id
_entity.type
_entity.pdbx_description
1 polymer ?
#
loop_
_entity_poly.entity_id
_entity_poly.type
_entity_poly.pdbx_seq_one_letter_code
_entity_poly.pdbx_strand_id
1 'polypeptide(L)'
;MHACVYRAGNKMNNVEVVYTPWSNLKKATSMDVGQVGFHNHRMVHVLTVEKRVNEILNRLNKTRVERRPDLKAEKDASNAAEKAERKMQLKDKKRREEMERVVKERQAEIRSYKGLMVAEKMTSNRQIASAGKSIQEMEDEFV
;
A
#
# COMPACT_ATOMS: atom_id res chain seq x y z
N MET A 1 23.69 2.81 20.51
CA MET A 1 24.77 2.39 21.43
C MET A 1 24.12 1.78 22.67
N HIS A 2 24.07 0.46 22.79
CA HIS A 2 23.54 -0.20 23.98
C HIS A 2 24.67 -0.32 25.01
N ALA A 3 24.66 0.52 26.03
CA ALA A 3 25.51 0.36 27.20
C ALA A 3 24.87 -0.69 28.12
N CYS A 4 25.55 -1.81 28.35
CA CYS A 4 25.14 -2.79 29.34
C CYS A 4 25.45 -2.22 30.74
N VAL A 5 24.43 -1.72 31.44
CA VAL A 5 24.58 -1.25 32.83
C VAL A 5 24.25 -2.42 33.76
N TYR A 6 25.29 -3.11 34.24
CA TYR A 6 25.16 -4.14 35.27
C TYR A 6 24.64 -3.52 36.57
N ARG A 7 23.53 -4.05 37.09
CA ARG A 7 22.77 -3.49 38.23
C ARG A 7 23.60 -3.35 39.51
N ALA A 8 24.69 -4.12 39.67
CA ALA A 8 25.58 -4.02 40.84
C ALA A 8 26.54 -2.83 40.77
N GLY A 9 26.87 -2.32 39.59
CA GLY A 9 27.84 -1.22 39.42
C GLY A 9 27.32 0.17 39.80
N ASN A 10 26.01 0.35 39.96
CA ASN A 10 25.40 1.68 40.08
C ASN A 10 25.76 2.44 41.39
N LYS A 11 26.16 1.74 42.45
CA LYS A 11 26.53 2.35 43.74
C LYS A 11 28.04 2.44 43.97
N MET A 12 28.83 1.87 43.08
CA MET A 12 30.29 1.85 43.19
C MET A 12 30.89 3.05 42.44
N ASN A 13 32.03 3.54 42.93
CA ASN A 13 32.85 4.54 42.24
C ASN A 13 33.88 3.83 41.35
N ASN A 14 34.41 4.54 40.35
CA ASN A 14 35.42 4.04 39.40
C ASN A 14 34.97 2.78 38.64
N VAL A 15 33.83 2.89 37.96
CA VAL A 15 33.24 1.77 37.20
C VAL A 15 33.71 1.82 35.75
N GLU A 16 34.20 0.70 35.23
CA GLU A 16 34.53 0.54 33.83
C GLU A 16 33.27 0.23 33.00
N VAL A 17 33.02 1.03 31.97
CA VAL A 17 31.93 0.85 31.02
C VAL A 17 32.52 0.45 29.67
N VAL A 18 32.02 -0.67 29.15
CA VAL A 18 32.50 -1.26 27.90
C VAL A 18 31.58 -0.85 26.75
N TYR A 19 32.11 -0.13 25.77
CA TYR A 19 31.44 0.31 24.56
C TYR A 19 31.88 -0.53 23.37
N THR A 20 30.90 -1.20 22.75
CA THR A 20 31.15 -2.05 21.59
C THR A 20 29.93 -2.06 20.69
N PRO A 21 30.12 -2.05 19.35
CA PRO A 21 29.00 -2.16 18.41
C PRO A 21 28.32 -3.53 18.54
N TRP A 22 27.02 -3.58 18.25
CA TRP A 22 26.22 -4.80 18.31
C TRP A 22 26.81 -5.92 17.46
N SER A 23 27.31 -5.58 16.27
CA SER A 23 27.92 -6.52 15.32
C SER A 23 29.13 -7.27 15.89
N ASN A 24 29.78 -6.73 16.93
CA ASN A 24 30.94 -7.37 17.56
C ASN A 24 30.56 -8.34 18.67
N LEU A 25 29.30 -8.41 19.10
CA LEU A 25 28.85 -9.33 20.14
C LEU A 25 28.73 -10.76 19.60
N LYS A 26 29.39 -11.70 20.27
CA LYS A 26 29.33 -13.13 19.96
C LYS A 26 28.44 -13.84 20.97
N LYS A 27 27.41 -14.52 20.48
CA LYS A 27 26.59 -15.44 21.27
C LYS A 27 26.74 -16.85 20.69
N ALA A 28 27.30 -17.77 21.48
CA ALA A 28 27.31 -19.18 21.13
C ALA A 28 26.13 -19.90 21.80
N THR A 29 25.66 -20.99 21.19
CA THR A 29 24.53 -21.79 21.70
C THR A 29 24.81 -22.39 23.09
N SER A 30 26.07 -22.64 23.41
CA SER A 30 26.50 -23.15 24.71
C SER A 30 26.61 -22.07 25.81
N MET A 31 26.31 -20.79 25.51
CA MET A 31 26.45 -19.69 26.47
C MET A 31 25.14 -19.44 27.22
N ASP A 32 25.23 -19.38 28.54
CA ASP A 32 24.11 -19.09 29.44
C ASP A 32 23.46 -17.72 29.16
N VAL A 33 22.19 -17.58 29.51
CA VAL A 33 21.43 -16.35 29.33
C VAL A 33 22.13 -15.19 30.07
N GLY A 34 22.47 -14.13 29.35
CA GLY A 34 23.23 -12.99 29.88
C GLY A 34 24.73 -13.02 29.61
N GLN A 35 25.31 -14.17 29.27
CA GLN A 35 26.71 -14.26 28.84
C GLN A 35 26.87 -13.89 27.37
N VAL A 36 27.82 -13.00 27.08
CA VAL A 36 28.20 -12.57 25.73
C VAL A 36 29.72 -12.55 25.61
N GLY A 37 30.24 -12.91 24.44
CA GLY A 37 31.65 -12.74 24.07
C GLY A 37 31.85 -11.63 23.05
N PHE A 38 33.09 -11.36 22.67
CA PHE A 38 33.44 -10.44 21.59
C PHE A 38 34.09 -11.20 20.43
N HIS A 39 33.82 -10.78 19.20
CA HIS A 39 34.52 -11.32 18.03
C HIS A 39 35.92 -10.71 17.90
N ASN A 40 36.03 -9.39 18.09
CA ASN A 40 37.28 -8.64 18.03
C ASN A 40 37.42 -7.70 19.23
N HIS A 41 38.46 -7.93 20.04
CA HIS A 41 38.73 -7.10 21.22
C HIS A 41 39.23 -5.69 20.87
N ARG A 42 39.74 -5.46 19.66
CA ARG A 42 40.22 -4.12 19.25
C ARG A 42 39.08 -3.11 19.06
N MET A 43 37.86 -3.60 18.83
CA MET A 43 36.65 -2.76 18.68
C MET A 43 35.95 -2.51 20.01
N VAL A 44 36.57 -2.92 21.12
CA VAL A 44 36.06 -2.73 22.47
C VAL A 44 36.73 -1.49 23.05
N HIS A 45 35.94 -0.48 23.37
CA HIS A 45 36.42 0.71 24.06
C HIS A 45 35.99 0.67 25.52
N VAL A 46 36.95 0.78 26.43
CA VAL A 46 36.71 0.80 27.87
C VAL A 46 36.86 2.24 28.35
N LEU A 47 35.84 2.73 29.06
CA LEU A 47 35.84 4.05 29.69
C LEU A 47 35.60 3.91 31.18
N THR A 48 36.47 4.52 31.99
CA THR A 48 36.34 4.52 33.44
C THR A 48 35.54 5.74 33.88
N VAL A 49 34.45 5.51 34.63
CA VAL A 49 33.60 6.55 35.18
C VAL A 49 33.88 6.67 36.68
N GLU A 50 34.45 7.80 37.10
CA GLU A 50 34.89 8.01 38.48
C GLU A 50 33.74 8.03 39.48
N LYS A 51 32.72 8.84 39.23
CA LYS A 51 31.56 8.99 40.13
C LYS A 51 30.28 9.19 39.35
N ARG A 52 29.18 8.71 39.93
CA ARG A 52 27.84 9.00 39.44
C ARG A 52 27.41 10.41 39.89
N VAL A 53 27.17 11.30 38.93
CA VAL A 53 26.65 12.64 39.20
C VAL A 53 25.11 12.63 39.08
N ASN A 54 24.41 12.55 40.21
CA ASN A 54 22.95 12.46 40.26
C ASN A 54 22.23 13.70 39.73
N GLU A 55 22.80 14.89 39.93
CA GLU A 55 22.22 16.15 39.47
C GLU A 55 22.09 16.21 37.94
N ILE A 56 23.15 15.79 37.24
CA ILE A 56 23.17 15.72 35.78
C ILE A 56 22.13 14.71 35.29
N LEU A 57 22.03 13.55 35.93
CA LEU A 57 21.03 12.52 35.57
C LEU A 57 19.60 13.02 35.79
N ASN A 58 19.33 13.68 36.91
CA ASN A 58 18.00 14.22 37.20
C ASN A 58 17.61 15.33 36.22
N ARG A 59 18.55 16.21 35.85
CA ARG A 59 18.33 17.22 34.81
C ARG A 59 18.02 16.58 33.46
N LEU A 60 18.81 15.60 33.03
CA LEU A 60 18.62 14.91 31.76
C LEU A 60 17.29 14.15 31.70
N ASN A 61 16.91 13.47 32.79
CA ASN A 61 15.63 12.77 32.88
C ASN A 61 14.45 13.75 32.84
N LYS A 62 14.58 14.93 33.43
CA LYS A 62 13.55 15.98 33.36
C LYS A 62 13.35 16.50 31.93
N THR A 63 14.42 16.58 31.14
CA THR A 63 14.37 17.00 29.73
C THR A 63 14.11 15.87 28.75
N ARG A 64 14.02 14.62 29.21
CA ARG A 64 13.85 13.45 28.36
C ARG A 64 12.41 13.41 27.83
N VAL A 65 12.22 13.96 26.64
CA VAL A 65 10.98 13.83 25.88
C VAL A 65 11.03 12.51 25.14
N GLU A 66 10.46 11.45 25.74
CA GLU A 66 10.16 10.23 24.99
C GLU A 66 8.96 10.50 24.09
N ARG A 67 9.22 10.83 22.82
CA ARG A 67 8.22 10.60 21.79
C ARG A 67 8.11 9.10 21.66
N ARG A 68 7.00 8.51 22.11
CA ARG A 68 6.60 7.16 21.71
C ARG A 68 5.73 7.33 20.46
N PRO A 69 6.29 7.19 19.24
CA PRO A 69 5.44 7.12 18.07
C PRO A 69 4.66 5.82 18.18
N ASP A 70 3.34 5.89 18.19
CA ASP A 70 2.49 4.70 18.15
C ASP A 70 2.59 4.06 16.76
N LEU A 71 3.62 3.23 16.55
CA LEU A 71 3.91 2.53 15.30
C LEU A 71 2.73 1.69 14.81
N LYS A 72 1.85 1.27 15.72
CA LYS A 72 0.63 0.54 15.38
C LYS A 72 -0.39 1.42 14.66
N ALA A 73 -0.60 2.65 15.13
CA ALA A 73 -1.54 3.58 14.51
C ALA A 73 -1.08 3.99 13.10
N GLU A 74 0.23 4.20 12.91
CA GLU A 74 0.81 4.53 11.61
C GLU A 74 0.68 3.38 10.61
N LYS A 75 0.89 2.14 11.07
CA LYS A 75 0.71 0.94 10.24
C LYS A 75 -0.75 0.69 9.86
N ASP A 76 -1.67 0.90 10.80
CA ASP A 76 -3.10 0.74 10.53
C ASP A 76 -3.62 1.82 9.57
N ALA A 77 -3.13 3.06 9.67
CA ALA A 77 -3.46 4.14 8.74
C ALA A 77 -2.95 3.86 7.31
N SER A 78 -1.71 3.38 7.17
CA SER A 78 -1.14 3.00 5.88
C SER A 78 -1.92 1.85 5.22
N ASN A 79 -2.27 0.82 5.99
CA ASN A 79 -3.04 -0.32 5.49
C ASN A 79 -4.49 0.08 5.12
N ALA A 80 -5.11 0.99 5.87
CA ALA A 80 -6.43 1.53 5.53
C ALA A 80 -6.39 2.32 4.21
N ALA A 81 -5.35 3.13 3.98
CA ALA A 81 -5.16 3.87 2.74
C ALA A 81 -4.96 2.92 1.54
N GLU A 82 -4.12 1.90 1.67
CA GLU A 82 -3.90 0.91 0.61
C GLU A 82 -5.19 0.15 0.25
N LYS A 83 -5.99 -0.24 1.25
CA LYS A 83 -7.29 -0.88 1.02
C LYS A 83 -8.28 0.06 0.33
N ALA A 84 -8.31 1.33 0.72
CA ALA A 84 -9.18 2.33 0.10
C ALA A 84 -8.82 2.55 -1.37
N GLU A 85 -7.53 2.67 -1.67
CA GLU A 85 -7.02 2.82 -3.04
C GLU A 85 -7.35 1.59 -3.89
N ARG A 86 -7.09 0.38 -3.38
CA ARG A 86 -7.43 -0.87 -4.08
C ARG A 86 -8.93 -0.99 -4.36
N LYS A 87 -9.78 -0.55 -3.43
CA LYS A 87 -11.25 -0.53 -3.61
C LYS A 87 -11.65 0.47 -4.70
N MET A 88 -11.03 1.65 -4.75
CA MET A 88 -11.30 2.64 -5.80
C MET A 88 -10.87 2.13 -7.17
N GLN A 89 -9.66 1.57 -7.29
CA GLN A 89 -9.17 0.98 -8.54
C GLN A 89 -10.09 -0.13 -9.07
N LEU A 90 -10.59 -1.00 -8.18
CA LEU A 90 -11.52 -2.07 -8.56
C LEU A 90 -12.87 -1.51 -9.05
N LYS A 91 -13.39 -0.46 -8.38
CA LYS A 91 -14.64 0.20 -8.77
C LYS A 91 -14.50 0.89 -10.13
N ASP A 92 -13.39 1.59 -10.36
CA ASP A 92 -13.13 2.27 -11.63
C ASP A 92 -12.96 1.29 -12.78
N LYS A 93 -12.26 0.17 -12.54
CA LYS A 93 -12.15 -0.91 -13.53
C LYS A 93 -13.52 -1.49 -13.89
N LYS A 94 -14.36 -1.79 -12.89
CA LYS A 94 -15.72 -2.30 -13.12
C LYS A 94 -16.58 -1.31 -13.90
N ARG A 95 -16.49 -0.01 -13.57
CA ARG A 95 -17.23 1.05 -14.28
C ARG A 95 -16.76 1.18 -15.73
N ARG A 96 -15.46 1.06 -15.99
CA ARG A 96 -14.91 1.08 -17.35
C ARG A 96 -15.38 -0.13 -18.17
N GLU A 97 -15.33 -1.34 -17.60
CA GLU A 97 -15.83 -2.56 -18.25
C GLU A 97 -17.33 -2.47 -18.57
N GLU A 98 -18.15 -1.91 -17.68
CA GLU A 98 -19.58 -1.69 -17.91
C GLU A 98 -19.84 -0.70 -19.05
N MET A 99 -19.12 0.44 -19.06
CA MET A 99 -19.21 1.43 -20.14
C MET A 99 -18.79 0.83 -21.49
N GLU A 100 -17.74 0.01 -21.52
CA GLU A 100 -17.29 -0.68 -22.74
C GLU A 100 -18.33 -1.70 -23.25
N ARG A 101 -19.01 -2.42 -22.34
CA ARG A 101 -20.12 -3.32 -22.70
C ARG A 101 -21.28 -2.56 -23.32
N VAL A 102 -21.72 -1.46 -22.69
CA VAL A 102 -22.83 -0.63 -23.20
C VAL A 102 -22.48 -0.04 -24.57
N VAL A 103 -21.25 0.45 -24.76
CA VAL A 103 -20.80 0.97 -26.06
C VAL A 103 -20.77 -0.13 -27.12
N LYS A 104 -20.31 -1.34 -26.77
CA LYS A 104 -20.30 -2.48 -27.69
C LYS A 104 -21.70 -2.92 -28.08
N GLU A 105 -22.63 -2.96 -27.12
CA GLU A 105 -24.05 -3.26 -27.37
C GLU A 105 -24.67 -2.21 -28.27
N ARG A 106 -24.45 -0.91 -28.00
CA ARG A 106 -24.94 0.18 -28.85
C ARG A 106 -24.36 0.12 -30.26
N GLN A 107 -23.07 -0.20 -30.40
CA GLN A 107 -22.45 -0.41 -31.71
C GLN A 107 -23.01 -1.63 -32.43
N ALA A 108 -23.25 -2.74 -31.72
CA ALA A 108 -23.86 -3.94 -32.29
C ALA A 108 -25.31 -3.67 -32.72
N GLU A 109 -26.05 -2.86 -31.96
CA GLU A 109 -27.39 -2.42 -32.29
C GLU A 109 -27.41 -1.53 -33.54
N ILE A 110 -26.53 -0.53 -33.65
CA ILE A 110 -26.38 0.32 -34.85
C ILE A 110 -25.93 -0.51 -36.07
N ARG A 111 -25.02 -1.48 -35.88
CA ARG A 111 -24.57 -2.38 -36.96
C ARG A 111 -25.63 -3.41 -37.34
N SER A 112 -26.51 -3.78 -36.42
CA SER A 112 -27.61 -4.68 -36.70
C SER A 112 -28.74 -3.89 -37.34
N TYR A 113 -29.22 -4.32 -38.50
CA TYR A 113 -30.43 -3.78 -39.13
C TYR A 113 -31.72 -4.10 -38.34
N LYS A 114 -31.62 -4.39 -37.03
CA LYS A 114 -32.74 -4.87 -36.19
C LYS A 114 -33.83 -3.83 -35.99
N GLY A 115 -33.47 -2.55 -35.89
CA GLY A 115 -34.43 -1.44 -35.86
C GLY A 115 -34.99 -1.04 -37.23
N LEU A 116 -34.36 -1.51 -38.32
CA LEU A 116 -34.79 -1.26 -39.70
C LEU A 116 -35.78 -2.32 -40.20
N MET A 117 -35.86 -3.48 -39.52
CA MET A 117 -36.81 -4.56 -39.82
C MET A 117 -38.17 -4.30 -39.14
N VAL A 118 -38.95 -3.33 -39.65
CA VAL A 118 -40.32 -3.07 -39.19
C VAL A 118 -41.31 -3.76 -40.13
N ALA A 119 -42.00 -4.79 -39.64
CA ALA A 119 -42.90 -5.63 -40.45
C ALA A 119 -44.02 -4.82 -41.16
N GLU A 120 -44.47 -3.72 -40.58
CA GLU A 120 -45.49 -2.83 -41.16
C GLU A 120 -45.00 -2.06 -42.40
N LYS A 121 -43.69 -1.83 -42.52
CA LYS A 121 -43.07 -1.10 -43.66
C LYS A 121 -42.47 -2.03 -44.71
N MET A 122 -42.54 -3.35 -44.49
CA MET A 122 -42.08 -4.34 -45.45
C MET A 122 -43.16 -4.65 -46.46
N THR A 123 -42.91 -4.31 -47.73
CA THR A 123 -43.78 -4.68 -48.84
C THR A 123 -43.11 -5.75 -49.69
N SER A 124 -43.87 -6.76 -50.08
CA SER A 124 -43.38 -7.83 -50.96
C SER A 124 -43.35 -7.35 -52.42
N ASN A 125 -42.32 -7.71 -53.18
CA ASN A 125 -42.21 -7.39 -54.62
C ASN A 125 -43.46 -7.78 -55.42
N ARG A 126 -44.19 -8.81 -54.96
CA ARG A 126 -45.43 -9.26 -55.58
C ARG A 126 -46.60 -8.28 -55.40
N GLN A 127 -46.62 -7.51 -54.31
CA GLN A 127 -47.66 -6.52 -53.98
C GLN A 127 -47.37 -5.16 -54.62
N ILE A 128 -46.09 -4.79 -54.77
CA ILE A 128 -45.67 -3.55 -55.44
C ILE A 128 -46.01 -3.60 -56.93
N ALA A 129 -45.78 -4.76 -57.59
CA ALA A 129 -46.12 -4.96 -59.00
C ALA A 129 -47.64 -4.88 -59.28
N SER A 130 -48.49 -5.24 -58.33
CA SER A 130 -49.95 -5.12 -58.46
C SER A 130 -50.49 -3.71 -58.18
N ALA A 131 -49.72 -2.86 -57.49
CA ALA A 131 -50.18 -1.54 -57.05
C ALA A 131 -49.91 -0.41 -58.06
N GLY A 132 -49.19 -0.66 -59.16
CA GLY A 132 -49.07 0.28 -60.29
C GLY A 132 -48.49 1.66 -59.94
N LYS A 133 -47.55 1.75 -58.99
CA LYS A 133 -46.85 3.01 -58.68
C LYS A 133 -45.98 3.45 -59.86
N SER A 134 -46.01 4.73 -60.19
CA SER A 134 -45.23 5.29 -61.30
C SER A 134 -43.74 5.37 -60.94
N ILE A 135 -42.85 5.29 -61.94
CA ILE A 135 -41.39 5.29 -61.73
C ILE A 135 -40.90 6.54 -60.97
N GLN A 136 -41.54 7.69 -61.17
CA GLN A 136 -41.21 8.96 -60.51
C GLN A 136 -41.55 8.96 -59.03
N GLU A 137 -42.66 8.34 -58.62
CA GLU A 137 -43.04 8.27 -57.19
C GLU A 137 -42.08 7.38 -56.38
N MET A 138 -41.38 6.45 -57.04
CA MET A 138 -40.33 5.65 -56.41
C MET A 138 -39.00 6.41 -56.28
N GLU A 139 -38.74 7.40 -57.13
CA GLU A 139 -37.55 8.25 -57.07
C GLU A 139 -37.68 9.33 -55.97
N ASP A 140 -38.89 9.87 -55.78
CA ASP A 140 -39.17 10.89 -54.74
C ASP A 140 -39.17 10.31 -53.31
N GLU A 141 -39.41 9.01 -53.14
CA GLU A 141 -39.35 8.31 -51.83
C GLU A 141 -37.90 7.97 -51.39
N PHE A 142 -36.92 8.16 -52.28
CA PHE A 142 -35.50 7.84 -52.04
C PHE A 142 -34.66 9.05 -51.59
N VAL A 143 -35.17 10.28 -51.77
CA VAL A 143 -34.53 11.55 -51.37
C VAL A 143 -35.02 11.98 -49.99
#